data_AF-A0A553PZT5-F1
#
_entry.id   AF-A0A553PZT5-F1
#
_cell.length_a   1.000
_cell.length_b   1.000
_cell.length_c   1.000
_cell.angle_alpha   90.00
_cell.angle_beta   90.00
_cell.angle_gamma   90.00
#
_symmetry.space_group_name_H-M   'P 1'
#
loop_
_entity.id
_entity.type
_entity.pdbx_description
1 polymer ?
#
loop_
_entity_poly.entity_id
_entity_poly.type
_entity_poly.pdbx_seq_one_letter_code
_entity_poly.pdbx_strand_id
1 'polypeptide(L)' 'MLISDLDLAMTYTEVCEEVRQMCGVRKEVPITLKWIDDEGDPCTISSQMELEEAFRIYTRSRSSGLLL' A
#
# COMPACT_ATOMS: atom_id res chain seq x y z
N MET A 1 13.77 -4.82 -8.96
CA MET A 1 12.60 -4.95 -8.06
C MET A 1 12.93 -4.16 -6.81
N LEU A 2 12.13 -3.15 -6.48
CA LEU A 2 12.28 -2.36 -5.25
C LEU A 2 11.33 -2.94 -4.22
N ILE A 3 11.80 -3.17 -3.00
CA ILE A 3 11.02 -3.77 -1.91
C ILE A 3 11.29 -2.94 -0.66
N SER A 4 10.24 -2.48 0.00
CA SER A 4 10.26 -1.83 1.30
C SER A 4 9.11 -2.35 2.14
N ASP A 5 9.34 -2.49 3.44
CA ASP A 5 8.28 -2.73 4.42
C ASP A 5 7.58 -1.41 4.74
N LEU A 6 6.24 -1.42 4.73
CA LEU A 6 5.42 -0.29 5.14
C LEU A 6 4.88 -0.54 6.54
N ASP A 7 4.92 0.50 7.38
CA ASP A 7 4.21 0.48 8.66
C ASP A 7 2.70 0.64 8.39
N LEU A 8 1.88 -0.23 8.99
CA LEU A 8 0.42 -0.21 8.87
C LEU A 8 -0.21 1.04 9.49
N ALA A 9 0.56 1.81 10.26
CA ALA A 9 0.16 3.11 10.79
C ALA A 9 0.43 4.29 9.81
N MET A 10 1.10 4.05 8.68
CA MET A 10 1.41 5.12 7.72
C MET A 10 0.15 5.71 7.09
N THR A 11 0.18 7.01 6.88
CA THR A 11 -0.82 7.73 6.11
C THR A 11 -0.58 7.58 4.60
N TYR A 12 -1.63 7.82 3.81
CA TYR A 12 -1.56 7.82 2.34
C TYR A 12 -0.50 8.78 1.81
N THR A 13 -0.36 9.95 2.42
CA THR A 13 0.67 10.93 2.04
C THR A 13 2.08 10.39 2.29
N GLU A 14 2.31 9.75 3.43
CA GLU A 14 3.62 9.15 3.76
C GLU A 14 3.95 7.99 2.82
N VAL A 15 2.98 7.13 2.49
CA VAL A 15 3.17 6.06 1.50
C VAL A 15 3.50 6.63 0.13
N CYS A 16 2.83 7.70 -0.30
CA CYS A 16 3.16 8.39 -1.55
C CYS A 16 4.59 8.90 -1.57
N GLU A 17 5.04 9.56 -0.49
CA GLU A 17 6.41 10.09 -0.40
C GLU A 17 7.47 8.98 -0.38
N GLU A 18 7.21 7.88 0.33
CA GLU A 18 8.10 6.70 0.34
C GLU A 18 8.23 6.11 -1.08
N VAL A 19 7.10 5.87 -1.77
CA VAL A 19 7.11 5.34 -3.14
C VAL A 19 7.82 6.29 -4.10
N ARG A 20 7.65 7.61 -3.93
CA ARG A 20 8.38 8.62 -4.72
C ARG A 20 9.87 8.53 -4.51
N GLN A 21 10.30 8.46 -3.26
CA GLN A 21 11.70 8.36 -2.90
C GLN A 21 12.32 7.09 -3.48
N MET A 22 11.65 5.95 -3.31
CA MET A 22 12.09 4.66 -3.87
C MET A 22 12.21 4.69 -5.40
N CYS A 23 11.25 5.30 -6.08
CA CYS A 23 11.21 5.36 -7.54
C CYS A 23 12.01 6.52 -8.15
N GLY A 24 12.61 7.40 -7.33
CA GLY A 24 13.28 8.62 -7.80
C GLY A 24 12.33 9.61 -8.51
N VAL A 25 11.04 9.60 -8.15
CA VAL A 25 10.02 10.46 -8.76
C VAL A 25 9.99 11.81 -8.04
N ARG A 26 10.08 12.89 -8.82
CA ARG A 26 9.99 14.27 -8.30
C ARG A 26 8.61 14.54 -7.70
N LYS A 27 8.54 15.37 -6.66
CA LYS A 27 7.30 15.64 -5.90
C LYS A 27 6.17 16.20 -6.76
N GLU A 28 6.50 16.97 -7.80
CA GLU A 28 5.52 17.62 -8.69
C GLU A 28 4.90 16.64 -9.70
N VAL A 29 5.51 15.48 -9.91
CA VAL A 29 5.01 14.48 -10.85
C VAL A 29 3.91 13.67 -10.18
N PRO A 30 2.67 13.65 -10.70
CA PRO A 30 1.60 12.82 -10.13
C PRO A 30 1.97 11.34 -10.22
N ILE A 31 1.56 10.55 -9.22
CA ILE A 31 1.66 9.09 -9.23
C ILE A 31 0.28 8.48 -9.04
N THR A 32 0.14 7.23 -9.44
CA THR A 32 -1.03 6.40 -9.13
C THR A 32 -0.54 5.19 -8.36
N LEU A 33 -1.03 5.01 -7.13
CA LEU A 33 -0.74 3.82 -6.34
C LEU A 33 -1.74 2.73 -6.69
N LYS A 34 -1.24 1.51 -6.90
CA LYS A 34 -2.04 0.33 -7.10
C LYS A 34 -1.62 -0.76 -6.13
N TRP A 35 -2.57 -1.26 -5.35
CA TRP A 35 -2.42 -2.45 -4.52
C TRP A 35 -2.86 -3.67 -5.31
N ILE A 36 -2.13 -4.78 -5.16
CA ILE A 36 -2.54 -6.08 -5.68
C ILE A 36 -3.25 -6.81 -4.55
N ASP A 37 -4.55 -7.01 -4.69
CA ASP A 37 -5.39 -7.63 -3.66
C ASP A 37 -5.17 -9.14 -3.52
N ASP A 38 -6.00 -9.80 -2.71
CA ASP A 38 -5.96 -11.26 -2.49
C ASP A 38 -6.48 -12.08 -3.67
N GLU A 39 -7.20 -11.45 -4.61
CA GLU A 39 -7.64 -12.04 -5.87
C GLU A 39 -6.60 -11.85 -6.99
N GLY A 40 -5.58 -11.00 -6.75
CA GLY A 40 -4.53 -10.68 -7.70
C GLY A 40 -4.85 -9.48 -8.59
N ASP A 41 -5.95 -8.78 -8.31
CA ASP A 41 -6.42 -7.66 -9.10
C ASP A 41 -5.77 -6.33 -8.66
N PRO A 42 -5.45 -5.45 -9.62
CA PRO A 42 -4.85 -4.16 -9.33
C PRO A 42 -5.90 -3.12 -8.92
N CYS A 43 -6.07 -2.91 -7.62
CA CYS A 43 -6.93 -1.87 -7.04
C CYS A 43 -6.20 -0.53 -6.89
N THR A 44 -6.84 0.56 -7.30
CA THR A 44 -6.30 1.92 -7.10
C THR A 44 -6.41 2.34 -5.63
N ILE A 45 -5.35 2.94 -5.09
CA ILE A 45 -5.38 3.65 -3.81
C ILE A 45 -5.12 5.13 -4.10
N SER A 46 -6.11 5.97 -3.78
CA SER A 46 -6.09 7.41 -4.04
C SER A 46 -6.43 8.26 -2.82
N SER A 47 -6.77 7.61 -1.70
CA SER A 47 -7.22 8.24 -0.47
C SER A 47 -6.78 7.44 0.76
N GLN A 48 -6.81 8.11 1.93
CA GLN A 48 -6.52 7.47 3.23
C GLN A 48 -7.47 6.29 3.50
N MET A 49 -8.76 6.45 3.19
CA MET A 49 -9.77 5.41 3.42
C MET A 49 -9.49 4.13 2.61
N GLU A 50 -9.07 4.26 1.35
CA GLU A 50 -8.71 3.12 0.51
C GLU A 50 -7.43 2.42 1.00
N LEU A 51 -6.46 3.20 1.52
CA LEU A 51 -5.25 2.63 2.12
C LEU A 51 -5.57 1.83 3.39
N GLU A 52 -6.40 2.37 4.27
CA GLU A 52 -6.84 1.69 5.50
C GLU A 52 -7.57 0.38 5.20
N GLU A 53 -8.42 0.37 4.16
CA GLU A 53 -9.11 -0.84 3.73
C GLU A 53 -8.14 -1.88 3.17
N ALA A 54 -7.15 -1.47 2.37
CA ALA A 54 -6.09 -2.36 1.89
C ALA A 54 -5.30 -2.97 3.06
N PHE A 55 -4.94 -2.18 4.08
CA PHE A 55 -4.30 -2.68 5.30
C PHE A 55 -5.20 -3.64 6.09
N ARG A 56 -6.50 -3.35 6.19
CA ARG A 56 -7.47 -4.24 6.85
C ARG A 56 -7.61 -5.59 6.12
N ILE A 57 -7.64 -5.59 4.78
CA ILE A 57 -7.72 -6.83 3.99
C ILE A 57 -6.40 -7.62 4.11
N TYR A 58 -5.26 -6.94 3.97
CA TYR A 58 -3.93 -7.54 4.13
C TYR A 58 -3.73 -8.19 5.50
N THR A 59 -4.14 -7.52 6.57
CA THR A 59 -4.04 -8.07 7.94
C THR A 59 -4.97 -9.26 8.13
N ARG A 60 -6.18 -9.22 7.57
CA ARG A 60 -7.11 -10.36 7.60
C ARG A 60 -6.55 -11.59 6.89
N SER A 61 -6.02 -11.43 5.68
CA SER A 61 -5.46 -12.55 4.90
C SER A 61 -4.22 -13.15 5.59
N ARG A 62 -3.38 -12.32 6.25
CA ARG A 62 -2.27 -12.80 7.09
C ARG A 62 -2.68 -13.43 8.42
N SER A 63 -3.84 -13.03 8.97
CA SER A 63 -4.39 -13.59 10.22
C SER A 63 -5.08 -14.95 10.02
N SER A 64 -5.35 -15.35 8.77
CA SER A 64 -5.86 -16.69 8.44
C SER A 64 -4.90 -17.84 8.79
N GLY A 65 -3.68 -17.51 9.26
CA GLY A 65 -2.66 -18.43 9.73
C GLY A 65 -2.60 -18.60 11.25
N LEU A 66 -3.72 -18.57 11.97
CA LEU A 66 -3.76 -19.25 13.27
C LEU A 66 -3.96 -20.74 13.04
N LEU A 67 -2.84 -21.44 12.82
CA LEU A 67 -2.74 -22.88 13.10
C LEU A 67 -2.79 -23.05 14.63
N LEU A 68 -4.00 -23.23 15.17
CA LEU A 68 -4.21 -23.92 16.44
C LEU A 68 -5.24 -25.02 16.22
#